data_AF-A0A5C9DZH8-F1
#
_entry.id   AF-A0A5C9DZH8-F1
#
_cell.length_a   1.000
_cell.length_b   1.000
_cell.length_c   1.000
_cell.angle_alpha   90.00
_cell.angle_beta   90.00
_cell.angle_gamma   90.00
#
_symmetry.space_group_name_H-M   'P 1'
#
loop_
_entity.id
_entity.type
_entity.pdbx_description
1 polymer ?
#
loop_
_entity_poly.entity_id
_entity_poly.type
_entity_poly.pdbx_seq_one_letter_code
_entity_poly.pdbx_strand_id
1 'polypeptide(L)'
;MRLFIDFIPVLIWAMLAAVLVIVMLFASWVLRPHVLQNSEKTSTYECGEEPIGPARVSFPYNYLTYTILFLVVDVLGAFLWLLSSSSLRFTEITVWQFILFTGIFMVGIWYVIKRLPETYLSGSETVELYQKARASSKSSSAHEEA
;
A
#
# COMPACT_ATOMS: atom_id res chain seq x y z
N MET A 1 20.13 6.71 -31.10
CA MET A 1 20.90 7.45 -30.06
C MET A 1 20.24 8.75 -29.59
N ARG A 2 19.44 9.48 -30.39
CA ARG A 2 18.75 10.71 -29.93
C ARG A 2 17.75 10.49 -28.78
N LEU A 3 17.02 9.38 -28.79
CA LEU A 3 16.06 9.02 -27.74
C LEU A 3 16.67 9.11 -26.32
N PHE A 4 17.88 8.61 -26.11
CA PHE A 4 18.53 8.67 -24.79
C PHE A 4 18.88 10.09 -24.34
N ILE A 5 19.20 10.98 -25.29
CA ILE A 5 19.51 12.38 -25.01
C ILE A 5 18.25 13.12 -24.58
N ASP A 6 17.10 12.79 -25.18
CA ASP A 6 15.81 13.40 -24.84
C ASP A 6 15.32 13.01 -23.42
N PHE A 7 15.82 11.91 -22.85
CA PHE A 7 15.54 11.50 -21.47
C PHE A 7 16.51 12.08 -20.43
N ILE A 8 17.61 12.71 -20.84
CA ILE A 8 18.57 13.35 -19.91
C ILE A 8 17.87 14.35 -18.97
N PRO A 9 16.96 15.24 -19.44
CA PRO A 9 16.25 16.15 -18.55
C PRO A 9 15.45 15.42 -17.46
N VAL A 10 14.80 14.31 -17.79
CA VAL A 10 14.02 13.51 -16.83
C VAL A 10 14.93 12.96 -15.72
N LEU A 11 16.10 12.45 -16.08
CA LEU A 11 17.09 11.97 -15.11
C LEU A 11 17.64 13.11 -14.24
N ILE A 12 17.89 14.28 -14.82
CA ILE A 12 18.33 15.46 -14.06
C ILE A 12 17.27 15.88 -13.04
N TRP A 13 15.99 15.94 -13.44
CA TRP A 13 14.90 16.27 -12.52
C TRP A 13 14.72 15.23 -11.42
N ALA A 14 14.80 13.94 -11.75
CA ALA A 14 14.72 12.87 -10.76
C ALA A 14 15.87 12.94 -9.74
N MET A 15 17.09 13.19 -10.21
CA MET A 15 18.27 13.37 -9.36
C MET A 15 18.14 14.61 -8.49
N LEU A 16 17.68 15.73 -9.05
CA LEU A 16 17.47 16.97 -8.29
C LEU A 16 16.41 16.79 -7.19
N ALA A 17 15.32 16.07 -7.48
CA ALA A 17 14.30 15.73 -6.49
C ALA A 17 14.88 14.85 -5.36
N ALA A 18 15.67 13.84 -5.69
CA ALA A 18 16.33 12.98 -4.71
C ALA A 18 17.33 13.77 -3.84
N VAL A 19 18.15 14.62 -4.45
CA VAL A 19 19.10 15.51 -3.74
C VAL A 19 18.35 16.45 -2.81
N LEU A 20 17.23 17.03 -3.24
CA LEU A 20 16.41 17.90 -2.41
C LEU A 20 15.91 17.17 -1.15
N VAL A 21 15.38 15.95 -1.30
CA VAL A 21 14.93 15.12 -0.17
C VAL A 21 16.10 14.84 0.78
N ILE A 22 17.26 14.45 0.26
CA ILE A 22 18.45 14.17 1.07
C ILE A 22 18.91 15.42 1.83
N VAL A 23 18.99 16.58 1.15
CA VAL A 23 19.39 17.85 1.77
C VAL A 23 18.40 18.26 2.86
N MET A 24 17.09 18.11 2.63
CA MET A 24 16.07 18.43 3.64
C MET A 24 16.16 17.51 4.86
N LEU A 25 16.33 16.19 4.65
CA LEU A 25 16.50 15.24 5.74
C LEU A 25 17.82 15.48 6.50
N PHE A 26 18.91 15.79 5.80
CA PHE A 26 20.19 16.11 6.40
C PHE A 26 20.13 17.41 7.21
N ALA A 27 19.52 18.47 6.65
CA ALA A 27 19.29 19.72 7.36
C ALA A 27 18.44 19.51 8.60
N SER A 28 17.36 18.72 8.51
CA SER A 28 16.53 18.33 9.66
C SER A 28 17.35 17.61 10.73
N TRP A 29 18.20 16.67 10.33
CA TRP A 29 19.06 15.94 11.26
C TRP A 29 20.10 16.84 11.95
N VAL A 30 20.72 17.77 11.23
CA VAL A 30 21.69 18.73 11.79
C VAL A 30 21.02 19.77 12.70
N LEU A 31 19.85 20.28 12.32
CA LEU A 31 19.14 21.32 13.07
C LEU A 31 18.36 20.77 14.27
N ARG A 32 18.08 19.46 14.31
CA ARG A 32 17.30 18.85 15.40
C ARG A 32 18.05 18.99 16.73
N PRO A 33 17.36 19.37 17.83
CA PRO A 33 17.93 19.31 19.16
C PRO A 33 18.24 17.85 19.52
N HIS A 34 19.51 17.59 19.83
CA HIS A 34 19.99 16.28 20.24
C HIS A 34 19.65 16.06 21.73
N VAL A 35 18.37 15.83 22.01
CA VAL A 35 17.91 15.45 23.35
C VAL A 35 18.25 13.98 23.57
N LEU A 36 18.76 13.64 24.77
CA LEU A 36 18.98 12.26 25.21
C LEU A 36 17.76 11.40 24.87
N GLN A 37 17.98 10.33 24.11
CA GLN A 37 16.99 9.32 23.82
C GLN A 37 16.77 8.52 25.10
N ASN A 38 15.76 8.92 25.88
CA ASN A 38 15.27 8.12 27.00
C ASN A 38 14.46 6.92 26.47
N SER A 39 14.43 5.83 27.24
CA SER A 39 13.71 4.60 26.90
C SER A 39 12.28 4.87 26.42
N GLU A 40 11.57 5.78 27.10
CA GLU A 40 10.20 6.21 26.77
C GLU A 40 10.03 6.89 25.40
N LYS A 41 11.07 7.54 24.85
CA LYS A 41 10.97 8.16 23.50
C LYS A 41 11.24 7.17 22.38
N THR A 42 11.88 6.05 22.70
CA THR A 42 12.24 4.98 21.77
C THR A 42 11.31 3.78 21.86
N SER A 43 10.40 3.75 22.85
CA SER A 43 9.37 2.72 22.98
C SER A 43 8.27 2.90 21.94
N THR A 44 7.59 1.80 21.61
CA THR A 44 6.42 1.81 20.72
C THR A 44 5.30 2.64 21.34
N TYR A 45 4.65 3.49 20.53
CA TYR A 45 3.52 4.29 20.99
C TYR A 45 2.28 3.43 21.21
N GLU A 46 1.83 3.31 22.47
CA GLU A 46 0.62 2.58 22.89
C GLU A 46 -0.24 3.45 23.83
N CYS A 47 -0.32 4.76 23.56
CA CYS A 47 -1.05 5.73 24.39
C CYS A 47 -0.63 5.76 25.88
N GLY A 48 0.59 5.32 26.20
CA GLY A 48 1.14 5.27 27.56
C GLY A 48 1.01 3.92 28.26
N GLU A 49 0.42 2.90 27.59
CA GLU A 49 0.37 1.52 28.08
C GLU A 49 1.58 0.72 27.61
N GLU A 50 1.90 -0.38 28.32
CA GLU A 50 2.93 -1.31 27.88
C GLU A 50 2.41 -2.20 26.73
N PRO A 51 3.22 -2.45 25.67
CA PRO A 51 2.79 -3.26 24.54
C PRO A 51 2.51 -4.70 24.98
N ILE A 52 1.30 -5.18 24.68
CA ILE A 52 0.83 -6.50 25.12
C ILE A 52 0.79 -7.47 23.95
N GLY A 53 1.49 -8.60 24.08
CA GLY A 53 1.44 -9.69 23.12
C GLY A 53 2.26 -9.47 21.83
N PRO A 54 2.22 -10.43 20.90
CA PRO A 54 2.97 -10.35 19.66
C PRO A 54 2.35 -9.34 18.68
N ALA A 55 3.17 -8.40 18.19
CA ALA A 55 2.77 -7.42 17.15
C ALA A 55 2.55 -8.06 15.75
N ARG A 56 2.63 -9.39 15.63
CA ARG A 56 2.43 -10.11 14.38
C ARG A 56 0.97 -10.53 14.24
N VAL A 57 0.23 -9.75 13.48
CA VAL A 57 -1.11 -10.13 13.00
C VAL A 57 -1.00 -10.78 11.62
N SER A 58 -1.72 -11.89 11.42
CA SER A 58 -1.88 -12.46 10.08
C SER A 58 -2.72 -11.49 9.25
N PHE A 59 -2.07 -10.81 8.30
CA PHE A 59 -2.79 -9.92 7.39
C PHE A 59 -3.82 -10.73 6.58
N PRO A 60 -5.09 -10.30 6.52
CA PRO A 60 -6.09 -10.99 5.73
C PRO A 60 -5.68 -11.05 4.26
N TYR A 61 -5.97 -12.16 3.61
CA TYR A 61 -5.69 -12.38 2.17
C TYR A 61 -6.38 -11.36 1.26
N ASN A 62 -7.33 -10.59 1.79
CA ASN A 62 -8.12 -9.58 1.09
C ASN A 62 -7.23 -8.51 0.43
N TYR A 63 -6.11 -8.12 1.07
CA TYR A 63 -5.16 -7.17 0.49
C TYR A 63 -4.51 -7.68 -0.80
N LEU A 64 -4.32 -9.00 -0.92
CA LEU A 64 -3.84 -9.63 -2.13
C LEU A 64 -4.87 -9.51 -3.26
N THR A 65 -6.16 -9.68 -2.94
CA THR A 65 -7.25 -9.52 -3.93
C THR A 65 -7.26 -8.10 -4.51
N TYR A 66 -7.11 -7.07 -3.68
CA TYR A 66 -7.00 -5.69 -4.15
C TYR A 66 -5.76 -5.47 -5.03
N THR A 67 -4.62 -6.07 -4.67
CA THR A 67 -3.38 -5.98 -5.44
C THR A 67 -3.51 -6.62 -6.82
N ILE A 68 -4.09 -7.81 -6.90
CA ILE A 68 -4.34 -8.51 -8.17
C ILE A 68 -5.36 -7.73 -9.01
N LEU A 69 -6.43 -7.21 -8.41
CA LEU A 69 -7.42 -6.39 -9.10
C LEU A 69 -6.80 -5.12 -9.68
N PHE A 70 -5.94 -4.43 -8.91
CA PHE A 70 -5.20 -3.27 -9.37
C PHE A 70 -4.30 -3.62 -10.57
N LEU A 71 -3.54 -4.72 -10.49
CA LEU A 71 -2.69 -5.17 -11.59
C LEU A 71 -3.48 -5.43 -12.88
N VAL A 72 -4.65 -6.06 -12.77
CA VAL A 72 -5.52 -6.35 -13.92
C VAL A 72 -6.02 -5.05 -14.57
N VAL A 73 -6.48 -4.09 -13.77
CA VAL A 73 -6.95 -2.78 -14.27
C VAL A 73 -5.80 -1.95 -14.83
N ASP A 74 -4.61 -2.01 -14.24
CA ASP A 74 -3.41 -1.31 -14.71
C ASP A 74 -2.98 -1.81 -16.10
N VAL A 75 -2.93 -3.14 -16.29
CA VAL A 75 -2.67 -3.75 -17.59
C VAL A 75 -3.74 -3.36 -18.62
N LEU A 76 -5.03 -3.38 -18.24
CA LEU A 76 -6.11 -2.90 -19.10
C LEU A 76 -5.90 -1.43 -19.51
N GLY A 77 -5.53 -0.57 -18.57
CA GLY A 77 -5.19 0.83 -18.83
C GLY A 77 -4.03 0.99 -19.81
N ALA A 78 -2.98 0.17 -19.68
CA ALA A 78 -1.87 0.15 -20.63
C ALA A 78 -2.33 -0.24 -22.05
N PHE A 79 -3.21 -1.24 -22.21
CA PHE A 79 -3.79 -1.59 -23.51
C PHE A 79 -4.62 -0.44 -24.11
N LEU A 80 -5.44 0.23 -23.31
CA LEU A 80 -6.24 1.37 -23.75
C LEU A 80 -5.36 2.56 -24.14
N TRP A 81 -4.28 2.82 -23.40
CA TRP A 81 -3.31 3.87 -23.72
C TRP A 81 -2.55 3.56 -25.02
N LEU A 82 -2.08 2.32 -25.19
CA LEU A 82 -1.45 1.89 -26.44
C LEU A 82 -2.39 2.05 -27.64
N LEU A 83 -3.66 1.70 -27.46
CA LEU A 83 -4.67 1.90 -28.49
C LEU A 83 -4.83 3.39 -28.83
N SER A 84 -5.01 4.24 -27.81
CA SER A 84 -5.20 5.68 -27.98
C SER A 84 -4.00 6.39 -28.59
N SER A 85 -2.79 5.91 -28.35
CA SER A 85 -1.55 6.48 -28.88
C SER A 85 -1.14 5.89 -30.23
N SER A 86 -1.76 4.78 -30.64
CA SER A 86 -1.45 4.14 -31.92
C SER A 86 -1.89 5.02 -33.10
N SER A 87 -1.06 5.11 -34.13
CA SER A 87 -1.43 5.72 -35.42
C SER A 87 -2.20 4.75 -36.33
N LEU A 88 -2.79 3.71 -35.75
CA LEU A 88 -3.51 2.67 -36.50
C LEU A 88 -4.79 3.29 -37.09
N ARG A 89 -5.07 2.97 -38.36
CA ARG A 89 -6.38 3.26 -38.94
C ARG A 89 -7.39 2.27 -38.37
N PHE A 90 -8.27 2.76 -37.50
CA PHE A 90 -9.34 1.94 -36.97
C PHE A 90 -10.34 1.61 -38.07
N THR A 91 -10.56 0.32 -38.27
CA THR A 91 -11.73 -0.18 -38.99
C THR A 91 -12.85 -0.36 -37.97
N GLU A 92 -14.12 -0.28 -38.39
CA GLU A 92 -15.27 -0.47 -37.51
C GLU A 92 -15.18 -1.77 -36.68
N ILE A 93 -14.71 -2.85 -37.32
CA ILE A 93 -14.49 -4.15 -36.66
C ILE A 93 -13.52 -4.04 -35.48
N THR A 94 -12.42 -3.30 -35.64
CA THR A 94 -11.42 -3.10 -34.58
C THR A 94 -12.01 -2.37 -33.39
N VAL A 95 -12.83 -1.34 -33.64
CA VAL A 95 -13.52 -0.59 -32.57
C VAL A 95 -14.44 -1.52 -31.77
N TRP A 96 -15.24 -2.34 -32.46
CA TRP A 96 -16.13 -3.31 -31.80
C TRP A 96 -15.37 -4.36 -30.98
N GLN A 97 -14.23 -4.84 -31.47
CA GLN A 97 -13.38 -5.79 -30.73
C GLN A 97 -12.85 -5.17 -29.43
N PHE A 98 -12.41 -3.91 -29.44
CA PHE A 98 -11.93 -3.23 -28.24
C PHE A 98 -13.05 -2.88 -27.25
N ILE A 99 -14.24 -2.52 -27.75
CA ILE A 99 -15.42 -2.34 -26.91
C ILE A 99 -15.77 -3.66 -26.20
N LEU A 100 -15.80 -4.77 -26.93
CA LEU A 100 -16.09 -6.09 -26.37
C LEU A 100 -15.01 -6.54 -25.38
N PHE A 101 -13.74 -6.38 -25.71
CA PHE A 101 -12.61 -6.64 -24.82
C PHE A 101 -12.75 -5.86 -23.50
N THR A 102 -12.92 -4.55 -23.59
CA THR A 102 -13.06 -3.68 -22.41
C THR A 102 -14.32 -4.05 -21.62
N GLY A 103 -15.43 -4.34 -22.30
CA GLY A 103 -16.68 -4.77 -21.69
C GLY A 103 -16.53 -6.04 -20.86
N ILE A 104 -15.80 -7.05 -21.35
CA ILE A 104 -15.51 -8.29 -20.61
C ILE A 104 -14.76 -7.99 -19.30
N PHE A 105 -13.72 -7.14 -19.37
CA PHE A 105 -12.98 -6.73 -18.16
C PHE A 105 -13.86 -5.96 -17.19
N MET A 106 -14.70 -5.05 -17.66
CA MET A 106 -15.61 -4.27 -16.82
C MET A 106 -16.60 -5.17 -16.06
N VAL A 107 -17.14 -6.20 -16.73
CA VAL A 107 -18.01 -7.21 -16.07
C VAL A 107 -17.22 -8.01 -15.03
N GLY A 108 -15.98 -8.41 -15.34
CA GLY A 108 -15.11 -9.12 -14.39
C GLY A 108 -14.78 -8.29 -13.16
N ILE A 109 -14.41 -7.02 -13.35
CA ILE A 109 -14.15 -6.07 -12.26
C ILE A 109 -15.39 -5.88 -11.41
N TRP A 110 -16.55 -5.65 -12.04
CA TRP A 110 -17.83 -5.52 -11.33
C TRP A 110 -18.16 -6.75 -10.48
N TYR A 111 -17.95 -7.95 -11.02
CA TYR A 111 -18.14 -9.21 -10.29
C TYR A 111 -17.23 -9.32 -9.07
N VAL A 112 -15.94 -9.03 -9.24
CA VAL A 112 -14.96 -9.07 -8.15
C VAL A 112 -15.33 -8.04 -7.08
N ILE A 113 -15.68 -6.81 -7.46
CA ILE A 113 -16.07 -5.76 -6.52
C ILE A 113 -17.27 -6.20 -5.67
N LYS A 114 -18.26 -6.83 -6.29
CA LYS A 114 -19.43 -7.37 -5.57
C LYS A 114 -19.09 -8.51 -4.61
N ARG A 115 -17.96 -9.18 -4.80
CA ARG A 115 -17.53 -10.33 -4.00
C ARG A 115 -16.36 -9.99 -3.05
N LEU A 116 -15.91 -8.74 -3.03
CA LEU A 116 -14.88 -8.31 -2.10
C LEU A 116 -15.40 -8.50 -0.66
N PRO A 117 -14.64 -9.19 0.20
CA PRO A 117 -15.00 -9.31 1.60
C PRO A 117 -14.89 -7.95 2.30
N GLU A 118 -15.85 -7.66 3.18
CA GLU A 118 -15.79 -6.55 4.13
C GLU A 118 -14.49 -6.67 4.94
N THR A 119 -13.57 -5.73 4.74
CA THR A 119 -12.21 -5.74 5.31
C THR A 119 -12.12 -5.23 6.74
N TYR A 120 -13.26 -4.91 7.35
CA TYR A 120 -13.30 -4.31 8.68
C TYR A 120 -13.68 -5.38 9.69
N LEU A 121 -12.75 -5.75 10.57
CA LEU A 121 -13.13 -6.31 11.86
C LEU A 121 -14.03 -5.26 12.53
N SER A 122 -15.22 -5.64 12.94
CA SER A 122 -16.10 -4.74 13.65
C SER A 122 -15.38 -4.20 14.90
N GLY A 123 -15.62 -2.94 15.26
CA GLY A 123 -15.05 -2.36 16.49
C GLY A 123 -15.32 -3.23 17.72
N SER A 124 -16.45 -3.93 17.76
CA SER A 124 -16.77 -4.89 18.83
C SER A 124 -15.86 -6.12 18.84
N GLU A 125 -15.54 -6.67 17.67
CA GLU A 125 -14.71 -7.88 17.52
C GLU A 125 -13.25 -7.58 17.88
N THR A 126 -12.75 -6.40 17.51
CA THR A 126 -11.40 -5.96 17.89
C THR A 126 -11.24 -5.82 19.40
N VAL A 127 -12.26 -5.28 20.08
CA VAL A 127 -12.27 -5.16 21.55
C VAL A 127 -12.30 -6.53 22.21
N GLU A 128 -13.08 -7.48 21.69
CA GLU A 128 -13.13 -8.85 22.23
C GLU A 128 -11.78 -9.57 22.10
N LEU A 129 -11.13 -9.45 20.93
CA LEU A 129 -9.80 -10.01 20.70
C LEU A 129 -8.75 -9.40 21.63
N TYR A 130 -8.79 -8.08 21.84
CA TYR A 130 -7.91 -7.39 22.78
C TYR A 130 -8.12 -7.88 24.22
N GLN A 131 -9.37 -8.00 24.67
CA GLN A 131 -9.68 -8.50 26.01
C GLN A 131 -9.17 -9.93 26.22
N LYS A 132 -9.29 -10.81 25.22
CA LYS A 132 -8.75 -12.18 25.26
C LYS A 132 -7.22 -12.18 25.33
N ALA A 133 -6.54 -11.35 24.53
CA ALA A 133 -5.08 -11.22 24.56
C ALA A 133 -4.58 -10.67 25.90
N ARG A 134 -5.30 -9.71 26.50
CA ARG A 134 -4.97 -9.16 27.82
C ARG A 134 -5.15 -10.21 28.92
N ALA A 135 -6.20 -11.02 28.85
CA ALA A 135 -6.43 -12.09 29.82
C ALA A 135 -5.33 -13.17 29.76
N SER A 136 -4.90 -13.59 28.57
CA SER A 136 -3.82 -14.56 28.41
C SER A 136 -2.46 -14.02 28.84
N SER A 137 -2.18 -12.74 28.59
CA SER A 137 -0.97 -12.08 29.09
C SER A 137 -0.93 -12.07 30.63
N LYS A 138 -2.06 -11.74 31.28
CA LYS A 138 -2.14 -11.65 32.74
C LYS A 138 -2.02 -13.02 33.43
N SER A 139 -2.49 -14.10 32.79
CA SER A 139 -2.25 -15.45 33.31
C SER A 139 -0.80 -15.89 33.17
N SER A 140 -0.10 -15.48 32.09
CA SER A 140 1.31 -15.80 31.89
C SER A 140 2.20 -15.13 32.95
N SER A 141 1.96 -13.86 33.27
CA SER A 141 2.74 -13.16 34.31
C SER A 141 2.49 -13.75 35.71
N ALA A 142 1.27 -14.18 36.01
CA ALA A 142 0.95 -14.81 37.29
C ALA A 142 1.61 -16.20 37.48
N HIS A 143 1.96 -16.89 36.39
CA HIS A 143 2.73 -18.14 36.44
C HIS A 143 4.24 -17.94 36.52
N GLU A 144 4.75 -16.78 36.11
CA GLU A 144 6.18 -16.46 36.18
C GLU A 144 6.57 -15.86 37.55
N GLU A 145 5.59 -15.35 38.30
CA GLU A 145 5.75 -14.83 39.65
C GLU A 145 5.49 -15.88 40.77
N ALA A 146 5.11 -17.11 40.44
CA ALA A 146 4.79 -18.21 41.39
C ALA A 146 5.84 -19.33 41.35
#